data_AF-A0A946AVN3-F1
#
_entry.id   AF-A0A946AVN3-F1
#
_cell.length_a   1.000
_cell.length_b   1.000
_cell.length_c   1.000
_cell.angle_alpha   90.00
_cell.angle_beta   90.00
_cell.angle_gamma   90.00
#
_symmetry.space_group_name_H-M   'P 1'
#
loop_
_entity.id
_entity.type
_entity.pdbx_description
1 polymer ?
#
loop_
_entity_poly.entity_id
_entity_poly.type
_entity_poly.pdbx_seq_one_letter_code
_entity_poly.pdbx_strand_id
1 'polypeptide(L)'
;MHKQGVGEFPYYVGINSLEELATKDDRVVVLNILGKESSGVTPVSNDYSGGNIVFGTGPGKSGKSLSTKNGKIPVYNSIKEGMAAGHKFNTVVV
;
A
#
# COMPACT_ATOMS: atom_id res chain seq x y z
N MET A 1 25.80 -15.45 -5.13
CA MET A 1 26.32 -14.35 -4.29
C MET A 1 25.42 -14.22 -3.08
N HIS A 2 25.96 -14.29 -1.86
CA HIS A 2 25.22 -13.88 -0.67
C HIS A 2 25.03 -12.36 -0.74
N LYS A 3 23.79 -11.87 -0.58
CA LYS A 3 23.53 -10.43 -0.56
C LYS A 3 24.27 -9.84 0.65
N GLN A 4 25.16 -8.88 0.40
CA GLN A 4 25.88 -8.18 1.45
C GLN A 4 24.92 -7.18 2.10
N GLY A 5 24.75 -7.24 3.42
CA GLY A 5 23.92 -6.30 4.19
C GLY A 5 24.70 -5.07 4.65
N VAL A 6 24.04 -4.19 5.41
CA VAL A 6 24.68 -3.02 6.04
C VAL A 6 25.73 -3.49 7.05
N GLY A 7 26.98 -3.06 6.89
CA GLY A 7 28.16 -3.65 7.56
C GLY A 7 28.13 -3.62 9.09
N GLU A 8 27.46 -2.66 9.70
CA GLU A 8 27.33 -2.54 11.16
C GLU A 8 26.26 -3.47 11.77
N PHE A 9 25.37 -4.02 10.94
CA PHE A 9 24.29 -4.89 11.42
C PHE A 9 24.76 -6.35 11.52
N PRO A 10 24.47 -7.04 12.65
CA PRO A 10 24.86 -8.44 12.82
C PRO A 10 24.02 -9.42 11.98
N TYR A 11 23.09 -8.92 11.16
CA TYR A 11 22.22 -9.70 10.29
C TYR A 11 21.78 -8.89 9.05
N TYR A 12 21.34 -9.60 8.01
CA TYR A 12 20.84 -8.98 6.78
C TYR A 12 19.45 -8.37 7.00
N VAL A 13 19.30 -7.08 6.73
CA VAL A 13 18.05 -6.31 6.96
C VAL A 13 17.23 -6.05 5.68
N GLY A 14 17.76 -6.34 4.49
CA GLY A 14 17.02 -6.21 3.23
C GLY A 14 17.10 -4.86 2.52
N ILE A 15 17.46 -3.79 3.22
CA ILE A 15 17.62 -2.41 2.74
C ILE A 15 19.00 -1.87 3.15
N ASN A 16 19.51 -0.85 2.47
CA ASN A 16 20.78 -0.20 2.83
C ASN A 16 20.58 1.14 3.55
N SER A 17 19.46 1.82 3.32
CA SER A 17 19.10 3.05 4.01
C SER A 17 17.59 3.16 4.26
N LEU A 18 17.19 4.08 5.14
CA LEU A 18 15.78 4.41 5.36
C LEU A 18 15.12 5.09 4.15
N GLU A 19 15.91 5.61 3.21
CA GLU A 19 15.39 6.22 1.98
C GLU A 19 14.75 5.18 1.04
N GLU A 20 15.08 3.90 1.23
CA GLU A 20 14.48 2.77 0.52
C GLU A 20 13.12 2.35 1.10
N LEU A 21 12.70 2.93 2.23
CA LEU A 21 11.42 2.63 2.88
C LEU A 21 10.38 3.72 2.60
N ALA A 22 9.14 3.30 2.31
CA ALA A 22 7.99 4.19 2.12
C ALA A 22 8.24 5.25 1.02
N THR A 23 8.70 4.78 -0.14
CA THR A 23 9.02 5.60 -1.30
C THR A 23 7.78 5.91 -2.14
N LYS A 24 7.88 6.91 -3.03
CA LYS A 24 6.80 7.21 -3.99
C LYS A 24 6.54 6.06 -4.98
N ASP A 25 7.54 5.20 -5.19
CA ASP A 25 7.43 4.05 -6.09
C ASP A 25 6.70 2.86 -5.43
N ASP A 26 6.54 2.88 -4.11
CA ASP A 26 5.80 1.85 -3.41
C ASP A 26 4.35 1.80 -3.87
N ARG A 27 3.84 0.59 -4.05
CA ARG A 27 2.46 0.34 -4.43
C ARG A 27 1.75 -0.20 -3.19
N VAL A 28 0.84 0.59 -2.65
CA VAL A 28 0.31 0.41 -1.30
C VAL A 28 -1.12 -0.15 -1.31
N VAL A 29 -1.40 -1.08 -0.40
CA VAL A 29 -2.75 -1.57 -0.10
C VAL A 29 -3.16 -1.13 1.29
N VAL A 30 -4.38 -0.59 1.43
CA VAL A 30 -4.93 -0.20 2.73
C VAL A 30 -5.99 -1.20 3.17
N LEU A 31 -5.82 -1.80 4.35
CA LEU A 31 -6.83 -2.68 4.94
C LEU A 31 -7.98 -1.86 5.51
N ASN A 32 -9.20 -2.38 5.35
CA ASN A 32 -10.43 -1.69 5.76
C ASN A 32 -10.47 -0.22 5.32
N ILE A 33 -10.17 0.06 4.04
CA ILE A 33 -9.98 1.41 3.49
C ILE A 33 -11.22 2.32 3.64
N LEU A 34 -12.42 1.74 3.76
CA LEU A 34 -13.67 2.46 3.99
C LEU A 34 -14.02 2.60 5.49
N GLY A 35 -13.13 2.14 6.39
CA GLY A 35 -13.23 2.36 7.82
C GLY A 35 -13.18 3.86 8.16
N LYS A 36 -13.69 4.23 9.34
CA LYS A 36 -13.83 5.63 9.75
C LYS A 36 -12.52 6.41 9.70
N GLU A 37 -11.43 5.81 10.17
CA GLU A 37 -10.11 6.44 10.16
C GLU A 37 -9.48 6.37 8.77
N SER A 38 -9.38 5.15 8.22
CA SER A 38 -8.76 4.89 6.92
C SER A 38 -9.35 5.77 5.80
N SER A 39 -10.68 5.93 5.75
CA SER A 39 -11.33 6.76 4.73
C SER A 39 -11.06 8.26 4.88
N GLY A 40 -10.71 8.73 6.08
CA GLY A 40 -10.32 10.12 6.33
C GLY A 40 -8.86 10.40 5.95
N VAL A 41 -7.95 9.48 6.29
CA VAL A 41 -6.50 9.68 6.06
C VAL A 41 -6.06 9.30 4.64
N THR A 42 -6.66 8.25 4.06
CA THR A 42 -6.24 7.69 2.76
C THR A 42 -6.26 8.74 1.64
N PRO A 43 -7.27 9.63 1.50
CA PRO A 43 -7.25 10.64 0.44
C PRO A 43 -6.08 11.62 0.56
N VAL A 44 -5.70 11.99 1.79
CA VAL A 44 -4.56 12.88 2.06
C VAL A 44 -3.24 12.16 1.75
N SER A 45 -3.07 10.92 2.22
CA SER A 45 -1.89 10.11 1.95
C SER A 45 -1.74 9.78 0.45
N ASN A 46 -2.85 9.52 -0.25
CA ASN A 46 -2.83 9.28 -1.69
C ASN A 46 -2.44 10.54 -2.48
N ASP A 47 -2.83 11.72 -2.01
CA ASP A 47 -2.43 13.00 -2.60
C ASP A 47 -0.93 13.24 -2.39
N TYR A 48 -0.47 13.13 -1.13
CA TYR A 48 0.92 13.34 -0.74
C TYR A 48 1.91 12.40 -1.47
N SER A 49 1.52 11.14 -1.62
CA SER A 49 2.34 10.12 -2.28
C SER A 49 2.30 10.17 -3.82
N GLY A 50 1.44 11.01 -4.42
CA GLY A 50 1.27 11.07 -5.87
C GLY A 50 0.46 9.90 -6.46
N GLY A 51 -0.44 9.29 -5.68
CA GLY A 51 -1.36 8.27 -6.18
C GLY A 51 -0.85 6.83 -6.06
N ASN A 52 -0.05 6.55 -5.02
CA ASN A 52 0.65 5.27 -4.90
C ASN A 52 -0.20 4.15 -4.24
N ILE A 53 -1.42 4.47 -3.79
CA ILE A 53 -2.36 3.50 -3.22
C ILE A 53 -3.13 2.81 -4.35
N VAL A 54 -2.87 1.51 -4.55
CA VAL A 54 -3.39 0.76 -5.70
C VAL A 54 -4.81 0.24 -5.51
N PHE A 55 -5.12 -0.21 -4.29
CA PHE A 55 -6.45 -0.65 -3.89
C PHE A 55 -6.55 -0.66 -2.37
N GLY A 56 -7.76 -0.88 -1.86
CA GLY A 56 -7.95 -1.22 -0.46
C GLY A 56 -8.87 -2.42 -0.28
N THR A 57 -8.91 -2.93 0.94
CA THR A 57 -9.83 -4.02 1.30
C THR A 57 -10.97 -3.52 2.18
N GLY A 58 -12.07 -4.26 2.17
CA GLY A 58 -13.21 -4.05 3.04
C GLY A 58 -14.16 -5.24 2.92
N PRO A 59 -14.24 -6.12 3.94
CA PRO A 59 -15.13 -7.28 3.88
C PRO A 59 -16.58 -6.88 3.59
N GLY A 60 -17.18 -7.49 2.56
CA GLY A 60 -18.54 -7.19 2.10
C GLY A 60 -18.65 -5.85 1.34
N LYS A 61 -17.53 -5.27 0.89
CA LYS A 61 -17.49 -3.98 0.17
C LYS A 61 -16.84 -4.06 -1.21
N SER A 62 -16.61 -5.27 -1.74
CA SER A 62 -16.06 -5.44 -3.09
C SER A 62 -16.92 -4.71 -4.14
N GLY A 63 -16.25 -4.10 -5.13
CA GLY A 63 -16.87 -3.29 -6.17
C GLY A 63 -17.14 -1.82 -5.78
N LYS A 64 -16.92 -1.45 -4.50
CA LYS A 64 -16.92 -0.04 -4.09
C LYS A 64 -15.58 0.63 -4.45
N SER A 65 -15.54 1.94 -4.26
CA SER A 65 -14.33 2.74 -4.44
C SER A 65 -14.23 3.85 -3.39
N LEU A 66 -13.02 4.23 -3.01
CA LEU A 66 -12.74 5.46 -2.27
C LEU A 66 -12.32 6.57 -3.27
N SER A 67 -13.04 7.69 -3.27
CA SER A 67 -12.68 8.85 -4.12
C SER A 67 -11.51 9.62 -3.53
N THR A 68 -10.54 9.98 -4.36
CA THR A 68 -9.42 10.86 -4.02
C THR A 68 -9.18 11.87 -5.14
N LYS A 69 -8.31 12.87 -4.92
CA LYS A 69 -7.92 13.83 -5.97
C LYS A 69 -7.26 13.16 -7.18
N ASN A 70 -6.53 12.07 -6.95
CA ASN A 70 -5.81 11.32 -7.99
C ASN A 70 -6.67 10.21 -8.63
N GLY A 71 -7.99 10.20 -8.36
CA GLY A 71 -8.92 9.22 -8.90
C GLY A 71 -9.54 8.31 -7.83
N LYS A 72 -10.31 7.32 -8.30
CA LYS A 72 -11.00 6.35 -7.45
C LYS A 72 -10.09 5.16 -7.15
N ILE A 73 -9.89 4.86 -5.87
CA ILE A 73 -9.17 3.67 -5.41
C ILE A 73 -10.18 2.53 -5.31
N PRO A 74 -10.01 1.41 -6.03
CA PRO A 74 -10.93 0.28 -5.98
C PRO A 74 -10.87 -0.43 -4.62
N VAL A 75 -12.01 -0.99 -4.19
CA VAL A 75 -12.14 -1.76 -2.95
C VAL A 75 -12.53 -3.19 -3.26
N TYR A 76 -11.81 -4.13 -2.64
CA TYR A 76 -12.04 -5.58 -2.75
C TYR A 76 -12.39 -6.18 -1.39
N ASN A 77 -12.95 -7.39 -1.35
CA ASN A 77 -13.21 -8.07 -0.07
C ASN A 77 -11.91 -8.48 0.63
N SER A 78 -10.86 -8.75 -0.13
CA SER A 78 -9.58 -9.27 0.39
C SER A 78 -8.42 -8.89 -0.53
N ILE A 79 -7.20 -9.04 -0.01
CA ILE A 79 -5.96 -8.94 -0.80
C ILE A 79 -5.99 -9.91 -1.98
N LYS A 80 -6.50 -11.14 -1.76
CA LYS A 80 -6.57 -12.17 -2.80
C LYS A 80 -7.41 -11.72 -4.00
N GLU A 81 -8.55 -11.04 -3.78
CA GLU A 81 -9.35 -10.46 -4.86
C GLU A 81 -8.60 -9.34 -5.59
N GLY A 82 -7.93 -8.44 -4.85
CA GLY A 82 -7.13 -7.37 -5.45
C GLY A 82 -6.00 -7.92 -6.33
N MET A 83 -5.30 -8.95 -5.88
CA MET A 83 -4.28 -9.64 -6.67
C MET A 83 -4.88 -10.35 -7.90
N ALA A 84 -6.03 -11.01 -7.75
CA ALA A 84 -6.73 -11.66 -8.86
C ALA A 84 -7.22 -10.65 -9.91
N ALA A 85 -7.52 -9.42 -9.51
CA ALA A 85 -7.85 -8.30 -10.39
C ALA A 85 -6.62 -7.66 -11.07
N GLY A 86 -5.41 -8.19 -10.82
CA GLY A 86 -4.18 -7.78 -11.50
C GLY A 86 -3.37 -6.70 -10.77
N HIS A 87 -3.77 -6.29 -9.56
CA HIS A 87 -3.01 -5.30 -8.79
C HIS A 87 -1.71 -5.89 -8.26
N LYS A 88 -0.63 -5.12 -8.39
CA LYS A 88 0.68 -5.40 -7.79
C LYS A 88 0.92 -4.41 -6.66
N PHE A 89 1.45 -4.90 -5.55
CA PHE A 89 1.77 -4.10 -4.37
C PHE A 89 2.98 -4.68 -3.65
N ASN A 90 3.68 -3.85 -2.90
CA ASN A 90 4.83 -4.24 -2.07
C ASN A 90 4.65 -3.84 -0.59
N THR A 91 3.67 -3.00 -0.29
CA THR A 91 3.42 -2.46 1.05
C THR A 91 1.95 -2.59 1.44
N VAL A 92 1.70 -2.91 2.70
CA VAL A 92 0.35 -3.00 3.29
C VAL A 92 0.27 -2.08 4.50
N VAL A 93 -0.81 -1.31 4.58
CA VAL A 93 -1.21 -0.52 5.76
C VAL A 93 -2.39 -1.21 6.41
N VAL A 94 -2.29 -1.47 7.72
CA VAL A 94 -3.29 -2.22 8.51
C VAL A 94 -4.23 -1.27 9.22
#